data_AF-A0A7S1RHY1-F1
#
_entry.id   AF-A0A7S1RHY1-F1
#
_cell.length_a   1.000
_cell.length_b   1.000
_cell.length_c   1.000
_cell.angle_alpha   90.00
_cell.angle_beta   90.00
_cell.angle_gamma   90.00
#
_symmetry.space_group_name_H-M   'P 1'
#
loop_
_entity.id
_entity.type
_entity.pdbx_description
1 polymer ?
#
loop_
_entity_poly.entity_id
_entity_poly.type
_entity_poly.pdbx_seq_one_letter_code
_entity_poly.pdbx_strand_id
1 'polypeptide(L)'
;RSCCAAQLDLHMEKVEGFLQKAETSYKPGRIVPYHNNLHAADVTHAVHALLHVLGLAMLFDAISSLALILGAIVHDLGHDGHNNAFHINVQDDLALTYNDQSVLENYHIAQAFKLLFNCPDTNILESLSSDELSRARKEII
;
A
#
# COMPACT_ATOMS: atom_id res chain seq x y z
N ARG A 1 3.16 20.46 15.49
CA ARG A 1 3.92 19.46 14.72
C ARG A 1 3.23 19.34 13.37
N SER A 2 3.91 19.62 12.26
CA SER A 2 3.31 19.47 10.92
C SER A 2 3.11 17.99 10.60
N CYS A 3 2.00 17.63 9.94
CA CYS A 3 1.77 16.25 9.50
C CYS A 3 2.68 15.91 8.30
N CYS A 4 2.87 14.61 8.02
CA CYS A 4 3.70 14.14 6.91
C CYS A 4 3.26 14.73 5.56
N ALA A 5 1.96 14.94 5.34
CA ALA A 5 1.43 15.53 4.12
C ALA A 5 1.97 16.94 3.85
N ALA A 6 2.12 17.76 4.90
CA ALA A 6 2.68 19.10 4.76
C ALA A 6 4.21 19.10 4.63
N GLN A 7 4.90 18.09 5.20
CA GLN A 7 6.36 17.99 5.12
C GLN A 7 6.84 17.48 3.76
N LEU A 8 6.03 16.65 3.09
CA LEU A 8 6.33 16.02 1.81
C LEU A 8 5.57 16.63 0.63
N ASP A 9 4.88 17.75 0.84
CA ASP A 9 4.09 18.45 -0.17
C ASP A 9 3.10 17.53 -0.93
N LEU A 10 2.35 16.72 -0.17
CA LEU A 10 1.38 15.79 -0.73
C LEU A 10 0.12 16.52 -1.17
N HIS A 11 -0.25 16.38 -2.44
CA HIS A 11 -1.49 16.91 -2.99
C HIS A 11 -2.71 16.12 -2.46
N MET A 12 -3.53 16.74 -1.62
CA MET A 12 -4.66 16.06 -0.96
C MET A 12 -5.70 15.49 -1.94
N GLU A 13 -5.92 16.13 -3.10
CA GLU A 13 -6.77 15.60 -4.16
C GLU A 13 -6.26 14.25 -4.69
N LYS A 14 -4.93 14.11 -4.80
CA LYS A 14 -4.32 12.84 -5.23
C LYS A 14 -4.32 11.80 -4.13
N VAL A 15 -4.22 12.21 -2.87
CA VAL A 15 -4.37 11.33 -1.71
C VAL A 15 -5.79 10.74 -1.69
N GLU A 16 -6.81 11.57 -1.85
CA GLU A 16 -8.20 11.12 -1.93
C GLU A 16 -8.41 10.16 -3.12
N GLY A 17 -7.95 10.55 -4.32
CA GLY A 17 -8.03 9.70 -5.51
C GLY A 17 -7.33 8.35 -5.33
N PHE A 18 -6.13 8.35 -4.73
CA PHE A 18 -5.38 7.14 -4.43
C PHE A 18 -6.14 6.23 -3.47
N LEU A 19 -6.64 6.76 -2.35
CA LEU A 19 -7.38 5.99 -1.36
C LEU A 19 -8.67 5.39 -1.94
N GLN A 20 -9.41 6.13 -2.76
CA GLN A 20 -10.61 5.63 -3.43
C GLN A 20 -10.30 4.46 -4.38
N LYS A 21 -9.23 4.56 -5.18
CA LYS A 21 -8.81 3.47 -6.07
C LYS A 21 -8.25 2.26 -5.31
N ALA A 22 -7.51 2.51 -4.22
CA ALA A 22 -7.01 1.45 -3.36
C ALA A 22 -8.17 0.68 -2.71
N GLU A 23 -9.14 1.39 -2.12
CA GLU A 23 -10.34 0.78 -1.53
C GLU A 23 -11.15 -0.03 -2.56
N THR A 24 -11.29 0.48 -3.78
CA THR A 24 -11.99 -0.24 -4.86
C THR A 24 -11.29 -1.55 -5.21
N SER A 25 -9.96 -1.59 -5.14
CA SER A 25 -9.17 -2.79 -5.43
C SER A 25 -9.39 -3.89 -4.39
N TYR A 26 -9.77 -3.57 -3.15
CA TYR A 26 -10.20 -4.53 -2.13
C TYR A 26 -11.62 -5.08 -2.33
N LYS A 27 -12.33 -4.67 -3.39
CA LYS A 27 -13.70 -5.09 -3.70
C LYS A 27 -13.75 -5.78 -5.07
N PRO A 28 -13.19 -6.99 -5.23
CA PRO A 28 -12.99 -7.65 -6.53
C PRO A 28 -14.29 -8.18 -7.19
N GLY A 29 -15.46 -7.62 -6.88
CA GLY A 29 -16.76 -8.07 -7.40
C GLY A 29 -17.29 -9.38 -6.77
N ARG A 30 -16.55 -9.96 -5.81
CA ARG A 30 -16.97 -11.07 -4.96
C ARG A 30 -16.71 -10.77 -3.48
N ILE A 31 -17.34 -11.53 -2.60
CA ILE A 31 -17.17 -11.37 -1.16
C ILE A 31 -15.83 -11.98 -0.73
N VAL A 32 -14.95 -11.16 -0.16
CA VAL A 32 -13.75 -11.58 0.56
C VAL A 32 -13.99 -11.33 2.06
N PRO A 33 -14.17 -12.37 2.90
CA PRO A 33 -14.62 -12.18 4.28
C PRO A 33 -13.65 -11.42 5.18
N TYR A 34 -12.34 -11.53 4.94
CA TYR A 34 -11.31 -10.97 5.84
C TYR A 34 -10.38 -9.96 5.15
N HIS A 35 -9.58 -10.37 4.15
CA HIS A 35 -8.64 -9.49 3.41
C HIS A 35 -9.38 -8.50 2.47
N ASN A 36 -10.17 -7.62 3.05
CA ASN A 36 -10.96 -6.59 2.39
C ASN A 36 -10.55 -5.20 2.90
N ASN A 37 -11.26 -4.16 2.45
CA ASN A 37 -10.95 -2.77 2.79
C ASN A 37 -11.03 -2.48 4.30
N LEU A 38 -11.85 -3.21 5.07
CA LEU A 38 -11.92 -3.03 6.52
C LEU A 38 -10.66 -3.54 7.22
N HIS A 39 -10.12 -4.68 6.77
CA HIS A 39 -8.83 -5.17 7.27
C HIS A 39 -7.69 -4.22 6.94
N ALA A 40 -7.62 -3.71 5.71
CA ALA A 40 -6.62 -2.70 5.34
C ALA A 40 -6.73 -1.42 6.19
N ALA A 41 -7.96 -0.98 6.49
CA ALA A 41 -8.21 0.16 7.36
C ALA A 41 -7.80 -0.11 8.82
N ASP A 42 -8.08 -1.31 9.34
CA ASP A 42 -7.68 -1.72 10.69
C ASP A 42 -6.16 -1.74 10.85
N VAL A 43 -5.44 -2.37 9.91
CA VAL A 43 -3.97 -2.40 9.90
C VAL A 43 -3.40 -0.99 9.78
N THR A 44 -3.95 -0.15 8.89
CA THR A 44 -3.53 1.25 8.74
C THR A 44 -3.74 2.05 10.03
N HIS A 45 -4.89 1.86 10.70
CA HIS A 45 -5.20 2.50 11.97
C HIS A 45 -4.27 2.02 13.10
N ALA A 46 -3.95 0.72 13.16
CA ALA A 46 -3.01 0.16 14.12
C ALA A 46 -1.60 0.75 13.93
N VAL A 47 -1.12 0.86 12.68
CA VAL A 47 0.18 1.51 12.36
C VAL A 47 0.15 2.99 12.74
N HIS A 48 -0.94 3.71 12.45
CA HIS A 48 -1.11 5.09 12.89
C HIS A 48 -1.07 5.23 14.42
N ALA A 49 -1.75 4.34 15.16
CA ALA A 49 -1.74 4.32 16.62
C ALA A 49 -0.35 4.02 17.19
N LEU A 50 0.38 3.08 16.60
CA LEU A 50 1.78 2.80 16.95
C LEU A 50 2.65 4.06 16.79
N LEU A 51 2.51 4.77 15.66
CA LEU A 51 3.28 5.98 15.40
C LEU A 51 2.91 7.12 16.36
N HIS A 52 1.63 7.39 16.58
CA HIS A 52 1.18 8.62 17.25
C HIS A 52 0.74 8.45 18.70
N VAL A 53 0.05 7.35 19.04
CA VAL A 53 -0.41 7.09 20.40
C VAL A 53 0.71 6.52 21.26
N LEU A 54 1.47 5.56 20.70
CA LEU A 54 2.62 4.96 21.38
C LEU A 54 3.93 5.73 21.15
N GLY A 55 3.88 6.81 20.37
CA GLY A 55 4.99 7.75 20.22
C GLY A 55 6.13 7.28 19.33
N LEU A 56 5.97 6.17 18.58
CA LEU A 56 7.04 5.64 17.73
C LEU A 56 7.40 6.54 16.55
N ALA A 57 6.56 7.51 16.17
CA ALA A 57 6.84 8.48 15.10
C ALA A 57 8.14 9.27 15.33
N MET A 58 8.64 9.37 16.55
CA MET A 58 9.94 10.03 16.82
C MET A 58 11.16 9.23 16.35
N LEU A 59 10.97 7.95 16.00
CA LEU A 59 12.03 7.05 15.50
C LEU A 59 12.16 7.09 13.98
N PHE A 60 11.22 7.73 13.29
CA PHE A 60 11.11 7.73 11.83
C PHE A 60 11.08 9.17 11.32
N ASP A 61 11.67 9.40 10.14
CA ASP A 61 11.48 10.66 9.44
C ASP A 61 10.17 10.64 8.62
N ALA A 62 9.92 11.71 7.87
CA ALA A 62 8.70 11.87 7.10
C ALA A 62 8.52 10.77 6.03
N ILE A 63 9.61 10.39 5.34
CA ILE A 63 9.60 9.37 4.29
C ILE A 63 9.29 8.01 4.88
N SER A 64 9.96 7.61 5.97
CA SER A 64 9.69 6.33 6.63
C SER A 64 8.30 6.27 7.26
N SER A 65 7.82 7.38 7.82
CA SER A 65 6.46 7.47 8.34
C SER A 65 5.41 7.31 7.23
N LEU A 66 5.65 7.94 6.06
CA LEU A 66 4.79 7.77 4.89
C LEU A 66 4.84 6.33 4.37
N ALA A 67 6.03 5.73 4.27
CA ALA A 67 6.22 4.36 3.80
C ALA A 67 5.48 3.34 4.69
N LEU A 68 5.54 3.50 6.01
CA LEU A 68 4.80 2.64 6.96
C LEU A 68 3.28 2.72 6.75
N ILE A 69 2.73 3.93 6.64
CA ILE A 69 1.29 4.13 6.43
C ILE A 69 0.88 3.62 5.05
N LEU A 70 1.64 3.94 4.00
CA LEU A 70 1.34 3.51 2.64
C LEU A 70 1.44 1.99 2.49
N GLY A 71 2.47 1.38 3.07
CA GLY A 71 2.62 -0.08 3.15
C GLY A 71 1.42 -0.73 3.80
N ALA A 72 0.96 -0.21 4.95
CA ALA A 72 -0.23 -0.72 5.63
C ALA A 72 -1.51 -0.64 4.76
N ILE A 73 -1.69 0.46 4.02
CA ILE A 73 -2.84 0.64 3.12
C ILE A 73 -2.83 -0.41 2.00
N VAL A 74 -1.66 -0.72 1.45
CA VAL A 74 -1.55 -1.53 0.22
C VAL A 74 -1.13 -2.98 0.45
N HIS A 75 -0.87 -3.40 1.68
CA HIS A 75 -0.26 -4.71 1.96
C HIS A 75 -1.04 -5.91 1.42
N ASP A 76 -2.37 -5.81 1.34
CA ASP A 76 -3.28 -6.86 0.82
C ASP A 76 -4.05 -6.39 -0.44
N LEU A 77 -3.52 -5.41 -1.17
CA LEU A 77 -4.25 -4.75 -2.27
C LEU A 77 -4.64 -5.74 -3.37
N GLY A 78 -5.94 -5.87 -3.64
CA GLY A 78 -6.46 -6.80 -4.65
C GLY A 78 -6.53 -8.26 -4.21
N HIS A 79 -6.31 -8.54 -2.91
CA HIS A 79 -6.38 -9.90 -2.37
C HIS A 79 -7.71 -10.57 -2.71
N ASP A 80 -7.63 -11.79 -3.24
CA ASP A 80 -8.79 -12.45 -3.83
C ASP A 80 -9.54 -13.37 -2.84
N GLY A 81 -8.89 -13.71 -1.72
CA GLY A 81 -9.44 -14.53 -0.63
C GLY A 81 -8.78 -15.90 -0.50
N HIS A 82 -7.83 -16.23 -1.38
CA HIS A 82 -7.02 -17.45 -1.31
C HIS A 82 -5.61 -17.15 -0.78
N ASN A 83 -4.87 -18.19 -0.45
CA ASN A 83 -3.47 -18.05 0.00
C ASN A 83 -2.50 -18.42 -1.13
N ASN A 84 -1.21 -18.12 -0.93
CA ASN A 84 -0.16 -18.45 -1.90
C ASN A 84 -0.17 -19.94 -2.32
N ALA A 85 -0.42 -20.85 -1.40
CA ALA A 85 -0.47 -22.29 -1.70
C ALA A 85 -1.59 -22.65 -2.68
N PHE A 86 -2.75 -22.00 -2.60
CA PHE A 86 -3.82 -22.18 -3.58
C PHE A 86 -3.35 -21.79 -4.98
N HIS A 87 -2.84 -20.56 -5.14
CA HIS A 87 -2.36 -20.03 -6.43
C HIS A 87 -1.29 -20.94 -7.06
N ILE A 88 -0.31 -21.39 -6.26
CA ILE A 88 0.75 -22.30 -6.68
C ILE A 88 0.18 -23.66 -7.12
N ASN A 89 -0.71 -24.25 -6.32
CA ASN A 89 -1.27 -25.56 -6.60
C ASN A 89 -2.14 -25.59 -7.86
N VAL A 90 -2.86 -24.50 -8.15
CA VAL A 90 -3.69 -24.38 -9.36
C VAL A 90 -2.91 -23.82 -10.56
N GLN A 91 -1.65 -23.43 -10.35
CA GLN A 91 -0.75 -22.89 -11.37
C GLN A 91 -1.36 -21.70 -12.14
N ASP A 92 -2.01 -20.79 -11.42
CA ASP A 92 -2.62 -19.63 -12.06
C ASP A 92 -1.59 -18.57 -12.50
N ASP A 93 -2.09 -17.56 -13.20
CA ASP A 93 -1.25 -16.49 -13.75
C ASP A 93 -0.43 -15.76 -12.68
N LEU A 94 -0.92 -15.64 -11.44
CA LEU A 94 -0.17 -15.00 -10.37
C LEU A 94 1.02 -15.86 -9.96
N ALA A 95 0.79 -17.15 -9.71
CA ALA A 95 1.87 -18.08 -9.37
C ALA A 95 2.94 -18.16 -10.47
N LEU A 96 2.51 -18.22 -11.73
CA LEU A 96 3.41 -18.22 -12.89
C LEU A 96 4.19 -16.89 -13.02
N THR A 97 3.53 -15.75 -12.84
CA THR A 97 4.18 -14.43 -12.93
C THR A 97 5.24 -14.23 -11.85
N TYR A 98 4.95 -14.68 -10.63
CA TYR A 98 5.82 -14.50 -9.46
C TYR A 98 6.66 -15.73 -9.11
N ASN A 99 6.71 -16.72 -10.00
CA ASN A 99 7.56 -17.92 -9.89
C ASN A 99 7.43 -18.63 -8.54
N ASP A 100 6.19 -18.75 -8.03
CA ASP A 100 5.86 -19.33 -6.73
C ASP A 100 6.52 -18.64 -5.50
N GLN A 101 7.13 -17.47 -5.67
CA GLN A 101 7.83 -16.73 -4.61
C GLN A 101 7.00 -15.54 -4.13
N SER A 102 6.51 -15.59 -2.88
CA SER A 102 5.73 -14.52 -2.25
C SER A 102 4.67 -13.95 -3.21
N VAL A 103 3.84 -14.85 -3.75
CA VAL A 103 3.01 -14.59 -4.94
C VAL A 103 2.07 -13.41 -4.72
N LEU A 104 1.32 -13.44 -3.63
CA LEU A 104 0.37 -12.39 -3.26
C LEU A 104 1.08 -11.12 -2.83
N GLU A 105 2.15 -11.21 -2.04
CA GLU A 105 2.89 -10.05 -1.56
C GLU A 105 3.50 -9.25 -2.72
N ASN A 106 4.09 -9.94 -3.71
CA ASN A 106 4.58 -9.32 -4.94
C ASN A 106 3.44 -8.77 -5.82
N TYR A 107 2.27 -9.42 -5.82
CA TYR A 107 1.08 -8.92 -6.50
C TYR A 107 0.59 -7.60 -5.89
N HIS A 108 0.43 -7.53 -4.57
CA HIS A 108 -0.07 -6.37 -3.85
C HIS A 108 0.79 -5.14 -4.11
N ILE A 109 2.12 -5.27 -3.96
CA ILE A 109 3.04 -4.15 -4.19
C ILE A 109 3.11 -3.73 -5.66
N ALA A 110 3.00 -4.67 -6.60
CA ALA A 110 2.93 -4.35 -8.02
C ALA A 110 1.66 -3.56 -8.36
N GLN A 111 0.51 -3.93 -7.80
CA GLN A 111 -0.75 -3.20 -7.98
C GLN A 111 -0.68 -1.80 -7.36
N ALA A 112 -0.09 -1.67 -6.17
CA ALA A 112 0.12 -0.39 -5.51
C ALA A 112 0.93 0.57 -6.38
N PHE A 113 2.05 0.10 -6.95
CA PHE A 113 2.87 0.93 -7.83
C PHE A 113 2.20 1.25 -9.17
N LYS A 114 1.36 0.36 -9.71
CA LYS A 114 0.53 0.72 -10.89
C LYS A 114 -0.45 1.84 -10.54
N LEU A 115 -1.10 1.80 -9.37
CA LEU A 115 -1.96 2.89 -8.93
C LEU A 115 -1.17 4.20 -8.76
N LEU A 116 0.02 4.15 -8.17
CA LEU A 116 0.84 5.35 -7.96
C LEU A 116 1.35 5.96 -9.28
N PHE A 117 1.86 5.14 -10.21
CA PHE A 117 2.64 5.67 -11.33
C PHE A 117 1.92 5.63 -12.69
N ASN A 118 0.89 4.79 -12.85
CA ASN A 118 0.16 4.70 -14.12
C ASN A 118 -1.13 5.53 -14.12
N CYS A 119 -1.42 6.26 -13.04
CA CYS A 119 -2.59 7.11 -12.90
C CYS A 119 -2.15 8.49 -12.36
N PRO A 120 -2.15 9.55 -13.19
CA PRO A 120 -1.68 10.88 -12.78
C PRO A 120 -2.40 11.45 -11.55
N ASP A 121 -3.70 11.16 -11.41
CA ASP A 121 -4.56 11.65 -10.32
C ASP A 121 -4.34 10.91 -9.00
N THR A 122 -3.48 9.89 -8.96
CA THR A 122 -3.22 9.09 -7.76
C THR A 122 -1.74 8.99 -7.41
N ASN A 123 -0.87 9.71 -8.14
CA ASN A 123 0.55 9.76 -7.84
C ASN A 123 0.83 10.69 -6.64
N ILE A 124 0.62 10.18 -5.43
CA ILE A 124 0.92 10.93 -4.20
C ILE A 124 2.41 11.16 -3.98
N LEU A 125 3.28 10.47 -4.73
CA LEU A 125 4.74 10.54 -4.57
C LEU A 125 5.42 11.47 -5.60
N GLU A 126 4.64 12.21 -6.39
CA GLU A 126 5.17 13.02 -7.49
C GLU A 126 6.04 14.20 -7.06
N SER A 127 5.78 14.74 -5.87
CA SER A 127 6.52 15.88 -5.31
C SER A 127 7.89 15.46 -4.73
N LEU A 128 8.13 14.15 -4.58
CA LEU A 128 9.37 13.63 -4.04
C LEU A 128 10.51 13.76 -5.05
N SER A 129 11.71 14.09 -4.57
CA SER A 129 12.93 13.98 -5.37
C SER A 129 13.20 12.53 -5.78
N SER A 130 14.06 12.34 -6.78
CA SER A 130 14.45 10.99 -7.24
C SER A 130 15.03 10.12 -6.12
N ASP A 131 15.80 10.72 -5.20
CA ASP A 131 16.42 10.00 -4.07
C ASP A 131 15.39 9.62 -3.00
N GLU A 132 14.47 10.55 -2.68
CA GLU A 132 13.36 10.29 -1.75
C GLU A 132 12.41 9.24 -2.31
N LEU A 133 12.08 9.29 -3.60
CA LEU A 133 11.23 8.31 -4.25
C LEU A 133 11.88 6.92 -4.26
N SER A 134 13.17 6.84 -4.59
CA SER A 134 13.93 5.59 -4.56
C SER A 134 13.93 4.98 -3.15
N ARG A 135 14.16 5.80 -2.13
CA ARG A 135 14.11 5.38 -0.73
C ARG A 135 12.70 4.95 -0.30
N ALA A 136 11.67 5.76 -0.58
CA ALA A 136 10.30 5.45 -0.24
C ALA A 136 9.88 4.11 -0.85
N ARG A 137 10.16 3.89 -2.14
CA ARG A 137 9.88 2.60 -2.80
C ARG A 137 10.55 1.42 -2.10
N LYS A 138 11.82 1.57 -1.70
CA LYS A 138 12.55 0.52 -1.00
C LYS A 138 11.98 0.20 0.38
N GLU A 139 11.42 1.19 1.08
CA GLU A 139 10.83 1.00 2.40
C GLU A 139 9.39 0.47 2.37
N ILE A 140 8.68 0.63 1.23
CA ILE A 140 7.32 0.10 1.04
C ILE A 140 7.35 -1.37 0.60
N ILE A 141 8.38 -1.80 -0.15
CA ILE A 141 8.61 -3.20 -0.57
C ILE A 141 9.16 -4.01 0.61
#